data_AF-A0A948V4S9-F1
#
_entry.id   AF-A0A948V4S9-F1
#
_cell.length_a   1.000
_cell.length_b   1.000
_cell.length_c   1.000
_cell.angle_alpha   90.00
_cell.angle_beta   90.00
_cell.angle_gamma   90.00
#
_symmetry.space_group_name_H-M   'P 1'
#
loop_
_entity.id
_entity.type
_entity.pdbx_description
1 polymer ?
#
loop_
_entity_poly.entity_id
_entity_poly.type
_entity_poly.pdbx_seq_one_letter_code
_entity_poly.pdbx_strand_id
1 'polypeptide(L)'
;MGKLTEQQKLYIIIAVAFIFSGVGFYKYSVTPDRIEIKRLEDDKRQKEQKFSEDSKIAARLPYVKAESVKLRKELEYSEKALPKEKDIPFLLSTLTKISEDNMISFNSFSLGGVTSQGDYSTLPITLGGIKTTYHNLAIFLSAIGNLPRLISPVNIQLTGVTTKFVQQEGGLEKKEEKEETVSVGLQLESYIYQ
;
A
#
# COMPACT_ATOMS: atom_id res chain seq x y z
N MET A 1 101.07 13.19 12.58
CA MET A 1 99.76 13.77 12.97
C MET A 1 99.96 15.25 13.28
N GLY A 2 99.79 16.12 12.29
CA GLY A 2 99.91 17.57 12.48
C GLY A 2 98.76 18.07 13.37
N LYS A 3 99.09 18.74 14.47
CA LYS A 3 98.08 19.31 15.37
C LYS A 3 97.44 20.51 14.66
N LEU A 4 96.16 20.40 14.33
CA LEU A 4 95.35 21.51 13.82
C LEU A 4 95.41 22.67 14.83
N THR A 5 95.84 23.84 14.37
CA THR A 5 95.87 25.08 15.17
C THR A 5 94.45 25.41 15.64
N GLU A 6 94.26 25.89 16.86
CA GLU A 6 92.92 26.12 17.44
C GLU A 6 92.03 26.99 16.54
N GLN A 7 92.62 27.95 15.82
CA GLN A 7 91.93 28.81 14.87
C GLN A 7 91.40 28.06 13.63
N GLN A 8 92.11 27.04 13.12
CA GLN A 8 91.66 26.26 11.97
C GLN A 8 90.45 25.39 12.30
N LYS A 9 90.41 24.81 13.51
CA LYS A 9 89.25 24.07 13.99
C LYS A 9 88.02 24.97 14.10
N LEU A 10 88.21 26.21 14.58
CA LEU A 10 87.14 27.20 14.69
C LEU A 10 86.54 27.55 13.32
N TYR A 11 87.37 27.80 12.30
CA TYR A 11 86.88 28.09 10.95
C TYR A 11 86.10 26.92 10.34
N ILE A 12 86.55 25.68 10.54
CA ILE A 12 85.83 24.50 10.06
C ILE A 12 84.47 24.37 10.76
N ILE A 13 84.41 24.56 12.08
CA ILE A 13 83.15 24.51 12.83
C ILE A 13 82.19 25.59 12.36
N ILE A 14 82.67 26.81 12.12
CA ILE A 14 81.84 27.91 11.60
C ILE A 14 81.34 27.60 10.19
N ALA A 15 82.20 27.10 9.30
CA ALA A 15 81.81 26.74 7.94
C ALA A 15 80.75 25.62 7.93
N VAL A 16 80.93 24.60 8.77
CA VAL A 16 79.94 23.51 8.93
C VAL A 16 78.63 24.05 9.50
N ALA A 17 78.67 24.88 10.55
CA ALA A 17 77.48 25.50 11.11
C ALA A 17 76.72 26.36 10.09
N PHE A 18 77.44 27.08 9.22
CA PHE A 18 76.84 27.89 8.15
C PHE A 18 76.15 27.02 7.09
N ILE A 19 76.77 25.91 6.69
CA ILE A 19 76.17 24.95 5.75
C ILE A 19 74.90 24.32 6.35
N PHE A 20 74.95 23.87 7.60
CA PHE A 20 73.78 23.30 8.29
C PHE A 20 72.65 24.33 8.43
N SER A 21 72.99 25.58 8.75
CA SER A 21 72.02 26.68 8.83
C SER A 21 71.38 26.96 7.46
N GLY A 22 72.15 27.00 6.38
CA GLY A 22 71.65 27.21 5.02
C GLY A 22 70.72 26.08 4.55
N VAL A 23 71.07 24.82 4.82
CA VAL A 23 70.22 23.66 4.49
C VAL A 23 68.94 23.67 5.35
N GLY A 24 69.05 24.02 6.63
CA GLY A 24 67.91 24.17 7.54
C GLY A 24 66.93 25.25 7.06
N PHE A 25 67.45 26.42 6.68
CA PHE A 25 66.65 27.54 6.18
C PHE A 25 65.97 27.20 4.85
N TYR A 26 66.69 26.60 3.91
CA TYR A 26 66.12 26.15 2.63
C TYR A 26 64.99 25.13 2.83
N LYS A 27 65.21 24.12 3.69
CA LYS A 27 64.16 23.14 4.01
C LYS A 27 62.97 23.79 4.69
N TYR A 28 63.19 24.69 5.65
CA TYR A 28 62.12 25.40 6.34
C TYR A 28 61.28 26.25 5.37
N SER A 29 61.92 26.94 4.42
CA SER A 29 61.24 27.78 3.44
C SER A 29 60.46 26.99 2.39
N VAL A 30 60.93 25.82 1.96
CA VAL A 30 60.30 25.02 0.89
C VAL A 30 59.24 24.03 1.41
N THR A 31 59.28 23.70 2.70
CA THR A 31 58.30 22.80 3.33
C THR A 31 56.86 23.32 3.29
N PRO A 32 56.53 24.60 3.59
CA PRO A 32 55.15 25.09 3.55
C PRO A 32 54.52 24.95 2.15
N ASP A 33 55.24 25.32 1.09
CA ASP A 33 54.75 25.23 -0.29
C ASP A 33 54.41 23.78 -0.68
N ARG A 34 55.24 22.82 -0.25
CA ARG A 34 54.98 21.38 -0.51
C ARG A 34 53.77 20.85 0.25
N ILE A 35 53.53 21.36 1.47
CA ILE A 35 52.35 21.00 2.25
C ILE A 35 51.09 21.58 1.60
N GLU A 36 51.16 22.82 1.13
CA GLU A 36 50.04 23.48 0.47
C GLU A 36 49.70 22.84 -0.88
N ILE A 37 50.70 22.50 -1.70
CA ILE A 37 50.49 21.75 -2.94
C ILE A 37 49.82 20.41 -2.66
N LYS A 38 50.31 19.65 -1.68
CA LYS A 38 49.68 18.36 -1.31
C LYS A 38 48.24 18.55 -0.83
N ARG A 39 47.99 19.56 0.00
CA ARG A 39 46.64 19.87 0.47
C ARG A 39 45.71 20.22 -0.69
N LEU A 40 46.15 21.06 -1.62
CA LEU A 40 45.37 21.45 -2.80
C LEU A 40 45.09 20.25 -3.71
N GLU A 41 46.05 19.34 -3.85
CA GLU A 41 45.90 18.11 -4.64
C GLU A 41 44.91 17.14 -3.98
N ASP A 42 44.97 16.98 -2.67
CA ASP A 42 43.99 16.20 -1.90
C ASP A 42 42.59 16.82 -1.95
N ASP A 43 42.47 18.15 -1.80
CA ASP A 43 41.20 18.88 -1.92
C ASP A 43 40.59 18.75 -3.32
N LYS A 44 41.44 18.81 -4.37
CA LYS A 44 41.01 18.59 -5.76
C LYS A 44 40.48 17.17 -5.95
N ARG A 45 41.22 16.17 -5.47
CA ARG A 45 40.82 14.77 -5.56
C ARG A 45 39.49 14.51 -4.84
N GLN A 46 39.29 15.08 -3.66
CA GLN A 46 38.03 14.97 -2.93
C GLN A 46 36.87 15.62 -3.69
N LYS A 47 37.07 16.80 -4.28
CA LYS A 47 36.05 17.47 -5.08
C LYS A 47 35.69 16.69 -6.34
N GLU A 48 36.67 16.11 -7.02
CA GLU A 48 36.44 15.25 -8.20
C GLU A 48 35.66 13.99 -7.84
N GLN A 49 35.96 13.37 -6.69
CA GLN A 49 35.20 12.22 -6.19
C GLN A 49 33.74 12.58 -5.92
N LYS A 50 33.49 13.67 -5.17
CA LYS A 50 32.12 14.15 -4.90
C LYS A 50 31.36 14.47 -6.18
N PHE A 51 31.99 15.16 -7.13
CA PHE A 51 31.38 15.48 -8.42
C PHE A 51 31.01 14.21 -9.20
N SER A 52 31.85 13.17 -9.19
CA SER A 52 31.57 11.89 -9.83
C SER A 52 30.38 11.17 -9.19
N GLU A 53 30.30 11.16 -7.85
CA GLU A 53 29.18 10.57 -7.11
C GLU A 53 27.87 11.32 -7.39
N ASP A 54 27.87 12.64 -7.27
CA ASP A 54 26.70 13.49 -7.52
C ASP A 54 26.24 13.38 -8.99
N SER A 55 27.17 13.32 -9.94
CA SER A 55 26.84 13.14 -11.36
C SER A 55 26.18 11.79 -11.62
N LYS A 56 26.58 10.71 -10.94
CA LYS A 56 25.94 9.39 -11.05
C LYS A 56 24.52 9.40 -10.49
N ILE A 57 24.32 10.08 -9.35
CA ILE A 57 23.00 10.23 -8.73
C ILE A 57 22.08 11.06 -9.64
N ALA A 58 22.58 12.18 -10.17
CA ALA A 58 21.85 13.05 -11.10
C ALA A 58 21.48 12.31 -12.40
N ALA A 59 22.37 11.48 -12.94
CA ALA A 59 22.10 10.66 -14.12
C ALA A 59 20.98 9.62 -13.89
N ARG A 60 20.78 9.17 -12.64
CA ARG A 60 19.72 8.21 -12.27
C ARG A 60 18.36 8.86 -11.99
N LEU A 61 18.33 10.16 -11.71
CA LEU A 61 17.11 10.93 -11.46
C LEU A 61 16.02 10.79 -12.54
N PRO A 62 16.31 10.88 -13.86
CA PRO A 62 15.29 10.71 -14.89
C PRO A 62 14.65 9.31 -14.88
N TYR A 63 15.42 8.26 -14.59
CA TYR A 63 14.91 6.89 -14.51
C TYR A 63 13.93 6.73 -13.34
N VAL A 64 14.31 7.20 -12.15
CA VAL A 64 13.44 7.13 -10.96
C VAL A 64 12.17 7.95 -11.15
N LYS A 65 12.28 9.12 -11.82
CA LYS A 65 11.11 9.94 -12.17
C LYS A 65 10.18 9.19 -13.13
N ALA A 66 10.72 8.56 -14.18
CA ALA A 66 9.93 7.77 -15.12
C ALA A 66 9.21 6.59 -14.45
N GLU A 67 9.92 5.88 -13.55
CA GLU A 67 9.34 4.79 -12.75
C GLU A 67 8.22 5.31 -11.83
N SER A 68 8.41 6.45 -11.16
CA SER A 68 7.36 7.04 -10.33
C SER A 68 6.11 7.43 -11.12
N VAL A 69 6.26 7.89 -12.37
CA VAL A 69 5.14 8.22 -13.24
C VAL A 69 4.42 6.96 -13.70
N LYS A 70 5.15 5.89 -14.02
CA LYS A 70 4.57 4.58 -14.37
C LYS A 70 3.77 4.02 -13.20
N LEU A 71 4.36 3.98 -12.00
CA LEU A 71 3.71 3.50 -10.78
C LEU A 71 2.48 4.36 -10.43
N ARG A 72 2.54 5.69 -10.60
CA ARG A 72 1.37 6.55 -10.40
C ARG A 72 0.23 6.25 -11.38
N LYS A 73 0.54 5.97 -12.64
CA LYS A 73 -0.48 5.58 -13.64
C LYS A 73 -1.10 4.21 -13.33
N GLU A 74 -0.28 3.26 -12.90
CA GLU A 74 -0.74 1.93 -12.50
C GLU A 74 -1.59 1.98 -11.23
N LEU A 75 -1.20 2.85 -10.28
CA LEU A 75 -1.97 3.15 -9.10
C LEU A 75 -3.28 3.85 -9.46
N GLU A 76 -3.29 4.86 -10.34
CA GLU A 76 -4.52 5.53 -10.80
C GLU A 76 -5.47 4.56 -11.53
N TYR A 77 -4.93 3.62 -12.31
CA TYR A 77 -5.73 2.56 -12.94
C TYR A 77 -6.32 1.61 -11.90
N SER A 78 -5.52 1.22 -10.90
CA SER A 78 -5.96 0.37 -9.79
C SER A 78 -6.96 1.08 -8.89
N GLU A 79 -6.82 2.38 -8.66
CA GLU A 79 -7.76 3.21 -7.91
C GLU A 79 -9.08 3.42 -8.64
N LYS A 80 -9.09 3.42 -9.98
CA LYS A 80 -10.33 3.40 -10.77
C LYS A 80 -10.99 2.02 -10.77
N ALA A 81 -10.19 0.95 -10.68
CA ALA A 81 -10.68 -0.42 -10.58
C ALA A 81 -11.13 -0.79 -9.16
N LEU A 82 -10.60 -0.13 -8.13
CA LEU A 82 -11.01 -0.24 -6.74
C LEU A 82 -12.15 0.77 -6.52
N PRO A 83 -13.43 0.34 -6.45
CA PRO A 83 -14.55 1.25 -6.23
C PRO A 83 -14.34 2.03 -4.93
N LYS A 84 -13.88 3.28 -5.05
CA LYS A 84 -13.47 4.15 -3.92
C LYS A 84 -14.62 4.72 -3.10
N GLU A 85 -15.87 4.55 -3.51
CA GLU A 85 -16.95 5.29 -2.87
C GLU A 85 -18.11 4.42 -2.41
N LYS A 86 -18.49 4.75 -1.18
CA LYS A 86 -19.57 4.23 -0.36
C LYS A 86 -20.92 4.46 -1.03
N ASP A 87 -21.20 3.79 -2.14
CA ASP A 87 -22.57 3.84 -2.67
C ASP A 87 -23.47 2.83 -1.94
N ILE A 88 -23.76 3.15 -0.68
CA ILE A 88 -24.85 2.51 0.07
C ILE A 88 -26.18 2.60 -0.69
N PRO A 89 -26.53 3.73 -1.36
CA PRO A 89 -27.75 3.81 -2.16
C PRO A 89 -27.74 2.88 -3.39
N PHE A 90 -26.59 2.76 -4.08
CA PHE A 90 -26.44 1.85 -5.22
C PHE A 90 -26.60 0.39 -4.78
N LEU A 91 -26.03 0.04 -3.64
CA LEU A 91 -26.16 -1.29 -3.06
C LEU A 91 -27.63 -1.62 -2.78
N LEU A 92 -28.36 -0.72 -2.12
CA LEU A 92 -29.78 -0.92 -1.84
C LEU A 92 -30.59 -1.08 -3.13
N SER A 93 -30.36 -0.23 -4.14
CA SER A 93 -31.04 -0.35 -5.44
C SER A 93 -30.73 -1.66 -6.17
N THR A 94 -29.50 -2.14 -6.07
CA THR A 94 -29.07 -3.41 -6.69
C THR A 94 -29.71 -4.60 -5.98
N LEU A 95 -29.73 -4.60 -4.64
CA LEU A 95 -30.38 -5.63 -3.84
C LEU A 95 -31.90 -5.66 -4.09
N THR A 96 -32.54 -4.49 -4.15
CA THR A 96 -33.97 -4.39 -4.49
C THR A 96 -34.24 -4.96 -5.88
N LYS A 97 -33.44 -4.60 -6.89
CA LYS A 97 -33.59 -5.13 -8.24
C LYS A 97 -33.43 -6.65 -8.31
N ILE A 98 -32.40 -7.20 -7.65
CA ILE A 98 -32.19 -8.65 -7.59
C ILE A 98 -33.34 -9.34 -6.85
N SER A 99 -33.90 -8.71 -5.82
CA SER A 99 -35.05 -9.26 -5.11
C SER A 99 -36.30 -9.31 -5.99
N GLU A 100 -36.55 -8.26 -6.78
CA GLU A 100 -37.65 -8.20 -7.76
C GLU A 100 -37.46 -9.25 -8.86
N ASP A 101 -36.26 -9.35 -9.43
CA ASP A 101 -35.91 -10.30 -10.49
C ASP A 101 -36.08 -11.76 -10.05
N ASN A 102 -35.95 -12.04 -8.74
CA ASN A 102 -36.06 -13.40 -8.16
C ASN A 102 -37.38 -13.64 -7.42
N MET A 103 -38.38 -12.76 -7.55
CA MET A 103 -39.68 -12.85 -6.88
C MET A 103 -39.58 -12.97 -5.35
N ILE A 104 -38.61 -12.29 -4.75
CA ILE A 104 -38.38 -12.27 -3.30
C ILE A 104 -38.75 -10.88 -2.76
N SER A 105 -39.65 -10.83 -1.78
CA SER A 105 -39.95 -9.62 -1.01
C SER A 105 -39.42 -9.75 0.41
N PHE A 106 -38.72 -8.72 0.90
CA PHE A 106 -38.30 -8.60 2.30
C PHE A 106 -39.06 -7.45 2.98
N ASN A 107 -39.39 -7.61 4.27
CA ASN A 107 -40.13 -6.61 5.04
C ASN A 107 -39.22 -5.66 5.81
N SER A 108 -38.01 -6.08 6.15
CA SER A 108 -37.06 -5.25 6.89
C SER A 108 -35.67 -5.30 6.29
N PHE A 109 -35.06 -4.11 6.23
CA PHE A 109 -33.68 -3.89 5.86
C PHE A 109 -33.04 -3.05 6.96
N SER A 110 -31.92 -3.51 7.51
CA SER A 110 -31.18 -2.78 8.54
C SER A 110 -29.68 -2.82 8.27
N LEU A 111 -29.04 -1.66 8.39
CA LEU A 111 -27.59 -1.51 8.39
C LEU A 111 -27.11 -1.51 9.84
N GLY A 112 -26.14 -2.36 10.16
CA GLY A 112 -25.49 -2.33 11.46
C GLY A 112 -24.36 -1.31 11.54
N GLY A 113 -23.64 -1.32 12.65
CA GLY A 113 -22.49 -0.44 12.85
C GLY A 113 -21.27 -0.89 12.05
N VAL A 114 -20.51 0.08 11.52
CA VAL A 114 -19.21 -0.19 10.89
C VAL A 114 -18.24 -0.67 11.95
N THR A 115 -17.67 -1.86 11.76
CA THR A 115 -16.66 -2.43 12.66
C THR A 115 -15.30 -2.42 11.99
N SER A 116 -14.30 -1.77 12.59
CA SER A 116 -12.94 -1.73 12.07
C SER A 116 -12.15 -2.96 12.50
N GLN A 117 -11.50 -3.63 11.55
CA GLN A 117 -10.70 -4.86 11.71
C GLN A 117 -9.24 -4.60 11.29
N GLY A 118 -8.69 -3.41 11.64
CA GLY A 118 -7.30 -3.03 11.35
C GLY A 118 -7.08 -2.62 9.89
N ASP A 119 -7.03 -3.60 8.99
CA ASP A 119 -6.73 -3.41 7.57
C ASP A 119 -7.99 -3.19 6.71
N TYR A 120 -9.16 -3.50 7.26
CA TYR A 120 -10.46 -3.33 6.60
C TYR A 120 -11.55 -3.01 7.62
N SER A 121 -12.67 -2.47 7.15
CA SER A 121 -13.90 -2.26 7.94
C SER A 121 -15.04 -3.08 7.37
N THR A 122 -15.82 -3.73 8.23
CA THR A 122 -17.02 -4.49 7.83
C THR A 122 -18.29 -3.70 8.13
N LEU A 123 -19.25 -3.75 7.21
CA LEU A 123 -20.60 -3.22 7.39
C LEU A 123 -21.61 -4.37 7.31
N PRO A 124 -22.20 -4.80 8.44
CA PRO A 124 -23.19 -5.86 8.45
C PRO A 124 -24.55 -5.31 7.97
N ILE A 125 -25.23 -6.09 7.14
CA ILE A 125 -26.54 -5.79 6.55
C ILE A 125 -27.46 -6.95 6.91
N THR A 126 -28.62 -6.64 7.49
CA THR A 126 -29.61 -7.65 7.87
C THR A 126 -30.88 -7.48 7.04
N LEU A 127 -31.29 -8.56 6.36
CA LEU A 127 -32.58 -8.68 5.67
C LEU A 127 -33.50 -9.59 6.47
N GLY A 128 -34.71 -9.11 6.76
CA GLY A 128 -35.71 -9.86 7.51
C GLY A 128 -37.07 -9.94 6.82
N GLY A 129 -37.84 -10.97 7.19
CA GLY A 129 -39.19 -11.18 6.69
C GLY A 129 -39.27 -11.70 5.25
N ILE A 130 -38.22 -12.36 4.76
CA ILE A 130 -38.24 -13.00 3.44
C ILE A 130 -39.12 -14.25 3.52
N LYS A 131 -40.18 -14.31 2.71
CA LYS A 131 -41.00 -15.52 2.48
C LYS A 131 -40.83 -15.93 1.03
N THR A 132 -40.24 -17.10 0.79
CA THR A 132 -39.98 -17.57 -0.57
C THR A 132 -39.95 -19.10 -0.64
N THR A 133 -40.00 -19.67 -1.84
CA THR A 133 -39.73 -21.09 -2.05
C THR A 133 -38.22 -21.37 -1.91
N TYR A 134 -37.87 -22.62 -1.59
CA TYR A 134 -36.47 -23.05 -1.50
C TYR A 134 -35.69 -22.82 -2.81
N HIS A 135 -36.35 -23.04 -3.95
CA HIS A 135 -35.74 -22.87 -5.26
C HIS A 135 -35.37 -21.41 -5.56
N ASN A 136 -36.31 -20.48 -5.34
CA ASN A 136 -36.07 -19.06 -5.57
C ASN A 136 -35.00 -18.50 -4.63
N LEU A 137 -34.94 -19.00 -3.39
CA LEU A 137 -33.87 -18.64 -2.46
C LEU A 137 -32.49 -19.06 -2.97
N ALA A 138 -32.36 -20.27 -3.54
CA ALA A 138 -31.08 -20.75 -4.06
C ALA A 138 -30.59 -19.90 -5.24
N ILE A 139 -31.50 -19.51 -6.14
CA ILE A 139 -31.18 -18.61 -7.27
C ILE A 139 -30.75 -17.23 -6.74
N PHE A 140 -31.46 -16.69 -5.75
CA PHE A 140 -31.14 -15.41 -5.15
C PHE A 140 -29.77 -15.39 -4.46
N LEU A 141 -29.45 -16.41 -3.67
CA LEU A 141 -28.14 -16.53 -3.02
C LEU A 141 -27.01 -16.66 -4.06
N SER A 142 -27.25 -17.40 -5.15
CA SER A 142 -26.32 -17.51 -6.27
C SER A 142 -26.13 -16.16 -6.97
N ALA A 143 -27.20 -15.39 -7.17
CA ALA A 143 -27.13 -14.06 -7.76
C ALA A 143 -26.35 -13.07 -6.88
N ILE A 144 -26.54 -13.11 -5.55
CA ILE A 144 -25.75 -12.30 -4.60
C ILE A 144 -24.27 -12.69 -4.64
N GLY A 145 -23.96 -13.99 -4.65
CA GLY A 145 -22.57 -14.47 -4.68
C GLY A 145 -21.82 -14.13 -5.98
N ASN A 146 -22.54 -13.86 -7.07
CA ASN A 146 -21.97 -13.44 -8.36
C ASN A 146 -21.81 -11.91 -8.50
N LEU A 147 -22.19 -11.13 -7.48
CA LEU A 147 -22.01 -9.68 -7.53
C LEU A 147 -20.51 -9.31 -7.55
N PRO A 148 -20.09 -8.36 -8.41
CA PRO A 148 -18.69 -7.95 -8.53
C PRO A 148 -18.16 -7.14 -7.33
N ARG A 149 -18.94 -7.01 -6.25
CA ARG A 149 -18.58 -6.29 -5.01
C ARG A 149 -18.43 -7.31 -3.88
N LEU A 150 -17.47 -7.09 -2.96
CA LEU A 150 -17.15 -7.94 -1.81
C LEU A 150 -18.30 -8.01 -0.78
N ILE A 151 -19.40 -8.66 -1.14
CA ILE A 151 -20.56 -8.90 -0.28
C ILE A 151 -20.62 -10.40 -0.03
N SER A 152 -20.33 -10.81 1.19
CA SER A 152 -20.38 -12.21 1.57
C SER A 152 -21.64 -12.48 2.40
N PRO A 153 -22.43 -13.52 2.08
CA PRO A 153 -23.46 -14.00 3.00
C PRO A 153 -22.77 -14.66 4.20
N VAL A 154 -22.89 -14.06 5.36
CA VAL A 154 -22.22 -14.51 6.59
C VAL A 154 -23.12 -15.40 7.42
N ASN A 155 -24.42 -15.12 7.45
CA ASN A 155 -25.36 -15.91 8.22
C ASN A 155 -26.70 -16.05 7.51
N ILE A 156 -27.20 -17.28 7.44
CA ILE A 156 -28.47 -17.63 6.81
C ILE A 156 -29.28 -18.45 7.82
N GLN A 157 -30.35 -17.86 8.33
CA GLN A 157 -31.29 -18.55 9.22
C GLN A 157 -32.52 -18.95 8.41
N LEU A 158 -32.68 -20.25 8.15
CA LEU A 158 -33.83 -20.81 7.44
C LEU A 158 -34.81 -21.41 8.44
N THR A 159 -36.06 -20.95 8.41
CA THR A 159 -37.17 -21.57 9.13
C THR A 159 -38.21 -22.05 8.12
N GLY A 160 -38.44 -23.36 8.06
CA GLY A 160 -39.48 -23.92 7.20
C GLY A 160 -40.87 -23.49 7.66
N VAL A 161 -41.65 -22.92 6.74
CA VAL A 161 -43.04 -22.51 7.00
C VAL A 161 -43.93 -23.21 5.99
N THR A 162 -44.59 -24.30 6.40
CA THR A 162 -45.56 -24.97 5.55
C THR A 162 -46.86 -24.16 5.55
N THR A 163 -47.11 -23.39 4.49
CA THR A 163 -48.36 -22.65 4.35
C THR A 163 -49.36 -23.54 3.62
N LYS A 164 -50.40 -24.00 4.31
CA LYS A 164 -51.50 -24.75 3.68
C LYS A 164 -52.49 -23.74 3.08
N PHE A 165 -52.59 -23.68 1.76
CA PHE A 165 -53.66 -22.93 1.11
C PHE A 165 -54.93 -23.79 1.08
N VAL A 166 -56.01 -23.30 1.69
CA VAL A 166 -57.35 -23.91 1.59
C VAL A 166 -58.16 -23.03 0.64
N GLN A 167 -58.32 -23.47 -0.61
CA GLN A 167 -59.20 -22.83 -1.57
C GLN A 167 -60.61 -23.39 -1.38
N GLN A 168 -61.57 -22.54 -0.99
CA GLN A 168 -62.97 -22.91 -0.79
C GLN A 168 -63.76 -22.55 -2.04
N GLU A 169 -63.90 -23.51 -2.95
CA GLU A 169 -64.96 -23.50 -3.97
C GLU A 169 -65.90 -24.68 -3.73
N GLY A 170 -67.21 -24.41 -3.85
CA GLY A 170 -68.25 -25.40 -3.62
C GLY A 170 -68.25 -26.48 -4.70
N GLY A 171 -68.06 -27.73 -4.28
CA GLY A 171 -68.39 -28.93 -5.06
C GLY A 171 -67.24 -29.54 -5.86
N LEU A 172 -66.77 -30.68 -5.35
CA LEU A 172 -65.97 -31.74 -5.99
C LEU A 172 -64.45 -31.49 -6.17
N GLU A 173 -63.69 -32.37 -5.51
CA GLU A 173 -62.23 -32.60 -5.49
C GLU A 173 -61.31 -31.52 -4.91
N LYS A 174 -60.91 -31.73 -3.64
CA LYS A 174 -59.81 -31.02 -2.98
C LYS A 174 -58.46 -31.46 -3.57
N LYS A 175 -57.80 -30.60 -4.33
CA LYS A 175 -56.34 -30.65 -4.48
C LYS A 175 -55.71 -29.75 -3.42
N GLU A 176 -55.09 -30.38 -2.43
CA GLU A 176 -54.19 -29.69 -1.50
C GLU A 176 -52.88 -29.39 -2.21
N GLU A 177 -52.71 -28.18 -2.72
CA GLU A 177 -51.40 -27.72 -3.19
C GLU A 177 -50.61 -27.20 -1.97
N LYS A 178 -49.64 -28.02 -1.53
CA LYS A 178 -48.71 -27.65 -0.47
C LYS A 178 -47.55 -26.89 -1.10
N GLU A 179 -47.54 -25.57 -0.95
CA GLU A 179 -46.32 -24.80 -1.21
C GLU A 179 -45.47 -24.75 0.04
N GLU A 180 -44.28 -25.35 -0.04
CA GLU A 180 -43.27 -25.27 1.01
C GLU A 180 -42.58 -23.90 0.93
N THR A 181 -43.08 -22.96 1.73
CA THR A 181 -42.47 -21.65 1.88
C THR A 181 -41.41 -21.69 2.99
N VAL A 182 -40.35 -20.91 2.84
CA VAL A 182 -39.27 -20.80 3.82
C VAL A 182 -39.17 -19.33 4.24
N SER A 183 -39.14 -19.11 5.56
CA SER A 183 -38.81 -17.82 6.14
C SER A 183 -37.31 -17.71 6.32
N VAL A 184 -36.68 -16.66 5.79
CA VAL A 184 -35.21 -16.50 5.81
C VAL A 184 -34.79 -15.18 6.44
N GLY A 185 -33.83 -15.26 7.37
CA GLY A 185 -33.04 -14.12 7.82
C GLY A 185 -31.65 -14.18 7.19
N LEU A 186 -31.24 -13.11 6.50
CA LEU A 186 -29.93 -13.03 5.84
C LEU A 186 -29.08 -11.94 6.46
N GLN A 187 -27.84 -12.27 6.81
CA GLN A 187 -26.81 -11.30 7.17
C GLN A 187 -25.73 -11.28 6.08
N LEU A 188 -25.49 -10.11 5.51
CA LEU A 188 -24.45 -9.87 4.52
C LEU A 188 -23.38 -8.97 5.14
N GLU A 189 -22.11 -9.18 4.82
CA GLU A 189 -21.03 -8.28 5.20
C GLU A 189 -20.40 -7.65 3.95
N SER A 190 -20.22 -6.33 3.99
CA SER A 190 -19.45 -5.60 2.98
C SER A 190 -18.08 -5.18 3.54
N TYR A 191 -17.01 -5.44 2.78
CA TYR A 191 -15.63 -5.09 3.15
C TYR A 191 -15.21 -3.75 2.56
N ILE A 192 -14.64 -2.88 3.40
CA ILE A 192 -14.10 -1.57 3.03
C ILE A 192 -12.61 -1.56 3.38
N TYR A 193 -11.73 -1.52 2.39
CA TYR A 193 -10.29 -1.36 2.62
C TYR A 193 -9.97 0.11 2.93
N GLN A 194 -9.10 0.35 3.92
CA GLN A 194 -8.60 1.68 4.27
C GLN A 194 -7.25 1.98 3.62
#